data_AF-A0A7R9JK89-F1
#
_entry.id   AF-A0A7R9JK89-F1
#
_cell.length_a   1.000
_cell.length_b   1.000
_cell.length_c   1.000
_cell.angle_alpha   90.00
_cell.angle_beta   90.00
_cell.angle_gamma   90.00
#
_symmetry.space_group_name_H-M   'P 1'
#
loop_
_entity.id
_entity.type
_entity.pdbx_description
1 polymer ?
#
loop_
_entity_poly.entity_id
_entity_poly.type
_entity_poly.pdbx_seq_one_letter_code
_entity_poly.pdbx_strand_id
1 'polypeptide(L)'
;MYGKSQKERMDNLDQANQEIDRLRKQMEKLQVELQEAIQEAEVSKRRRDWAFSERDKIVLERESIRTLCDRLRKERDRAVSDLAEALRDSDDIKKQRNEASKELKDLKEKMEAEQEKETRIQQFHADGHNHSHDSAIDADLQEWETEILDIDLSGLASDDNLGFILVGGRDDPQYPNDSGIYVSSISKGSVAEGKLK
;
A
#
# COMPACT_ATOMS: atom_id res chain seq x y z
N MET A 1 7.84 109.19 17.22
CA MET A 1 7.93 108.15 16.17
C MET A 1 8.38 106.77 16.67
N TYR A 2 9.07 106.64 17.82
CA TYR A 2 9.59 105.35 18.31
C TYR A 2 8.54 104.29 18.71
N GLY A 3 7.39 104.69 19.27
CA GLY A 3 6.40 103.72 19.78
C GLY A 3 5.62 102.93 18.71
N LYS A 4 5.45 103.47 17.49
CA LYS A 4 4.76 102.75 16.39
C LYS A 4 5.62 101.63 15.80
N SER A 5 6.90 101.93 15.53
CA SER A 5 7.84 100.95 14.99
C SER A 5 8.12 99.80 15.98
N GLN A 6 8.13 100.08 17.29
CA GLN A 6 8.28 99.05 18.32
C GLN A 6 7.05 98.12 18.39
N LYS A 7 5.83 98.68 18.21
CA LYS A 7 4.59 97.90 18.20
C LYS A 7 4.50 96.99 16.97
N GLU A 8 4.82 97.49 15.79
CA GLU A 8 4.86 96.67 14.56
C GLU A 8 5.88 95.53 14.66
N ARG A 9 7.04 95.78 15.29
CA ARG A 9 8.03 94.74 15.55
C ARG A 9 7.52 93.66 16.51
N MET A 10 6.80 94.06 17.56
CA MET A 10 6.14 93.15 18.50
C MET A 10 5.09 92.29 17.79
N ASP A 11 4.20 92.91 17.02
CA ASP A 11 3.13 92.19 16.29
C ASP A 11 3.70 91.19 15.27
N ASN A 12 4.80 91.54 14.59
CA ASN A 12 5.51 90.63 13.67
C ASN A 12 6.15 89.45 14.40
N LEU A 13 6.71 89.68 15.60
CA LEU A 13 7.26 88.60 16.43
C LEU A 13 6.17 87.66 16.92
N ASP A 14 5.01 88.19 17.32
CA ASP A 14 3.88 87.37 17.76
C ASP A 14 3.29 86.52 16.62
N GLN A 15 3.20 87.06 15.41
CA GLN A 15 2.79 86.29 14.23
C GLN A 15 3.80 85.18 13.90
N ALA A 16 5.10 85.47 13.93
CA ALA A 16 6.13 84.47 13.69
C ALA A 16 6.10 83.36 14.75
N ASN A 17 5.91 83.70 16.02
CA ASN A 17 5.79 82.72 17.10
C ASN A 17 4.55 81.81 16.91
N GLN A 18 3.41 82.37 16.52
CA GLN A 18 2.21 81.58 16.22
C GLN A 18 2.43 80.63 15.03
N GLU A 19 3.15 81.07 14.01
CA GLU A 19 3.46 80.22 12.85
C GLU A 19 4.44 79.09 13.21
N ILE A 20 5.46 79.39 14.03
CA ILE A 20 6.36 78.37 14.58
C ILE A 20 5.58 77.30 15.35
N ASP A 21 4.64 77.69 16.21
CA ASP A 21 3.84 76.73 16.98
C ASP A 21 2.88 75.93 16.09
N ARG A 22 2.32 76.52 15.03
CA ARG A 22 1.52 75.80 14.03
C ARG A 22 2.37 74.77 13.28
N LEU A 23 3.56 75.17 12.82
CA LEU A 23 4.48 74.27 12.10
C LEU A 23 4.97 73.13 13.01
N ARG A 24 5.25 73.39 14.29
CA ARG A 24 5.61 72.35 15.27
C ARG A 24 4.49 71.32 15.44
N LYS A 25 3.24 71.75 15.60
CA LYS A 25 2.08 70.85 15.69
C LYS A 25 1.86 70.04 14.41
N GLN A 26 2.06 70.67 13.25
CA GLN A 26 1.99 69.97 11.96
C GLN A 26 3.11 68.94 11.83
N MET A 27 4.33 69.27 12.25
CA MET A 27 5.46 68.34 12.25
C MET A 27 5.19 67.13 13.14
N GLU A 28 4.68 67.34 14.36
CA GLU A 28 4.32 66.26 15.28
C GLU A 28 3.21 65.38 14.69
N LYS A 29 2.17 65.99 14.11
CA LYS A 29 1.09 65.25 13.44
C LYS A 29 1.61 64.39 12.29
N LEU A 30 2.43 64.96 11.40
CA LEU A 30 3.02 64.23 10.28
C LEU A 30 3.97 63.12 10.75
N GLN A 31 4.65 63.31 11.88
CA GLN A 31 5.52 62.30 12.46
C GLN A 31 4.73 61.09 12.98
N VAL A 32 3.56 61.33 13.59
CA VAL A 32 2.63 60.26 14.00
C VAL A 32 2.07 59.52 12.78
N GLU A 33 1.55 60.26 11.78
CA GLU A 33 1.01 59.66 10.54
C GLU A 33 2.08 58.83 9.81
N LEU A 34 3.34 59.28 9.79
CA LEU A 34 4.45 58.52 9.22
C LEU A 34 4.70 57.20 9.98
N GLN A 35 4.68 57.24 11.32
CA GLN A 35 4.86 56.04 12.14
C GLN A 35 3.72 55.03 11.93
N GLU A 36 2.47 55.49 11.87
CA GLU A 36 1.31 54.65 11.60
C GLU A 36 1.39 54.01 10.20
N ALA A 37 1.77 54.80 9.18
CA ALA A 37 1.94 54.31 7.82
C ALA A 37 3.05 53.24 7.72
N ILE A 38 4.17 53.42 8.45
CA ILE A 38 5.24 52.42 8.52
C ILE A 38 4.72 51.14 9.17
N GLN A 39 4.02 51.23 10.30
CA GLN A 39 3.49 50.07 11.01
C GLN A 39 2.49 49.29 10.13
N GLU A 40 1.59 49.99 9.43
CA GLU A 40 0.62 49.36 8.53
C GLU A 40 1.31 48.68 7.33
N ALA A 41 2.36 49.31 6.78
CA ALA A 41 3.17 48.72 5.72
C ALA A 41 3.87 47.43 6.18
N GLU A 42 4.38 47.39 7.42
CA GLU A 42 4.97 46.19 8.01
C GLU A 42 3.96 45.06 8.21
N VAL A 43 2.78 45.39 8.76
CA VAL A 43 1.69 44.42 8.95
C VAL A 43 1.27 43.84 7.60
N SER A 44 1.09 44.70 6.59
CA SER A 44 0.76 44.30 5.24
C SER A 44 1.85 43.41 4.62
N LYS A 45 3.13 43.69 4.85
CA LYS A 45 4.24 42.84 4.41
C LYS A 45 4.14 41.45 5.05
N ARG A 46 3.98 41.36 6.37
CA ARG A 46 3.87 40.09 7.10
C ARG A 46 2.67 39.26 6.63
N ARG A 47 1.52 39.90 6.37
CA ARG A 47 0.34 39.22 5.81
C ARG A 47 0.61 38.62 4.43
N ARG A 48 1.31 39.35 3.54
CA ARG A 48 1.70 38.83 2.23
C ARG A 48 2.66 37.65 2.35
N ASP A 49 3.68 37.76 3.21
CA ASP A 49 4.67 36.71 3.41
C ASP A 49 4.01 35.43 3.95
N TRP A 50 3.07 35.58 4.89
CA TRP A 50 2.27 34.46 5.39
C TRP A 50 1.41 33.82 4.28
N ALA A 51 0.71 34.62 3.48
CA ALA A 51 -0.09 34.12 2.37
C ALA A 51 0.75 33.38 1.32
N PHE A 52 1.98 33.85 1.04
CA PHE A 52 2.91 33.15 0.17
C PHE A 52 3.36 31.82 0.76
N SER A 53 3.72 31.78 2.05
CA SER A 53 4.08 30.52 2.71
C SER A 53 2.95 29.50 2.67
N GLU A 54 1.71 29.94 2.92
CA GLU A 54 0.55 29.05 2.91
C GLU A 54 0.26 28.52 1.50
N ARG A 55 0.36 29.38 0.48
CA ARG A 55 0.27 28.96 -0.92
C ARG A 55 1.34 27.93 -1.26
N ASP A 56 2.59 28.15 -0.84
CA ASP A 56 3.70 27.26 -1.16
C ASP A 56 3.50 25.87 -0.52
N LYS A 57 2.93 25.79 0.69
CA LYS A 57 2.50 24.50 1.29
C LYS A 57 1.46 23.80 0.42
N ILE A 58 0.41 24.50 0.01
CA ILE A 58 -0.64 23.93 -0.86
C ILE A 58 -0.06 23.45 -2.19
N VAL A 59 0.89 24.19 -2.77
CA VAL A 59 1.59 23.76 -3.99
C VAL A 59 2.33 22.45 -3.76
N LEU A 60 3.12 22.34 -2.68
CA LEU A 60 3.84 21.10 -2.36
C LEU A 60 2.90 19.92 -2.15
N GLU A 61 1.81 20.11 -1.42
CA GLU A 61 0.78 19.07 -1.21
C GLU A 61 0.15 18.62 -2.54
N ARG A 62 -0.21 19.57 -3.40
CA ARG A 62 -0.76 19.29 -4.74
C ARG A 62 0.23 18.50 -5.59
N GLU A 63 1.52 18.83 -5.54
CA GLU A 63 2.56 18.12 -6.29
C GLU A 63 2.80 16.71 -5.77
N SER A 64 2.72 16.53 -4.45
CA SER A 64 2.77 15.21 -3.80
C SER A 64 1.60 14.33 -4.25
N ILE A 65 0.37 14.85 -4.21
CA ILE A 65 -0.84 14.14 -4.65
C ILE A 65 -0.73 13.76 -6.13
N ARG A 66 -0.31 14.69 -6.99
CA ARG A 66 -0.10 14.42 -8.42
C ARG A 66 0.86 13.26 -8.64
N THR A 67 1.99 13.25 -7.92
CA THR A 67 3.00 12.18 -8.01
C THR A 67 2.43 10.83 -7.52
N LEU A 68 1.62 10.83 -6.47
CA LEU A 68 0.92 9.63 -5.99
C LEU A 68 -0.07 9.09 -7.03
N CYS A 69 -0.88 9.95 -7.62
CA CYS A 69 -1.83 9.56 -8.67
C CYS A 69 -1.12 8.94 -9.88
N ASP A 70 0.00 9.53 -10.33
CA ASP A 70 0.79 9.01 -11.45
C ASP A 70 1.36 7.61 -11.13
N ARG A 71 1.78 7.38 -9.88
CA ARG A 71 2.25 6.07 -9.42
C ARG A 71 1.13 5.04 -9.43
N LEU A 72 0.00 5.34 -8.79
CA LEU A 72 -1.16 4.43 -8.74
C LEU A 72 -1.68 4.09 -10.13
N ARG A 73 -1.65 5.05 -11.06
CA ARG A 73 -2.03 4.82 -12.45
C ARG A 73 -1.11 3.80 -13.13
N LYS A 74 0.21 3.94 -12.93
CA LYS A 74 1.21 3.00 -13.46
C LYS A 74 1.09 1.61 -12.83
N GLU A 75 0.88 1.53 -11.52
CA GLU A 75 0.66 0.27 -10.81
C GLU A 75 -0.59 -0.44 -11.33
N ARG A 76 -1.69 0.29 -11.52
CA ARG A 76 -2.90 -0.25 -12.15
C ARG A 76 -2.62 -0.77 -13.57
N ASP A 77 -1.95 0.03 -14.40
CA ASP A 77 -1.68 -0.35 -15.79
C ASP A 77 -0.76 -1.59 -15.86
N ARG A 78 0.16 -1.72 -14.91
CA ARG A 78 0.97 -2.92 -14.74
C ARG A 78 0.13 -4.12 -14.31
N ALA A 79 -0.68 -4.00 -13.27
CA ALA A 79 -1.55 -5.08 -12.80
C ALA A 79 -2.53 -5.56 -13.88
N VAL A 80 -3.04 -4.66 -14.72
CA VAL A 80 -3.88 -5.00 -15.87
C VAL A 80 -3.09 -5.81 -16.91
N SER A 81 -1.84 -5.44 -17.15
CA SER A 81 -0.96 -6.16 -18.09
C SER A 81 -0.62 -7.55 -17.56
N ASP A 82 -0.25 -7.66 -16.29
CA ASP A 82 0.08 -8.92 -15.62
C ASP A 82 -1.14 -9.87 -15.62
N LEU A 83 -2.34 -9.35 -15.37
CA LEU A 83 -3.57 -10.14 -15.44
C LEU A 83 -3.85 -10.65 -16.86
N ALA A 84 -3.62 -9.83 -17.88
CA ALA A 84 -3.81 -10.24 -19.27
C ALA A 84 -2.81 -11.34 -19.69
N GLU A 85 -1.57 -11.29 -19.19
CA GLU A 85 -0.57 -12.34 -19.38
C GLU A 85 -1.00 -13.64 -18.69
N ALA A 86 -1.37 -13.58 -17.40
CA ALA A 86 -1.83 -14.74 -16.65
C ALA A 86 -3.06 -15.44 -17.28
N LEU A 87 -3.97 -14.68 -17.90
CA LEU A 87 -5.10 -15.25 -18.64
C LEU A 87 -4.65 -16.03 -19.88
N ARG A 88 -3.68 -15.51 -20.64
CA ARG A 88 -3.13 -16.21 -21.81
C ARG A 88 -2.41 -17.48 -21.40
N ASP A 89 -1.57 -17.41 -20.37
CA ASP A 89 -0.86 -18.57 -19.84
C ASP A 89 -1.84 -19.64 -19.36
N SER A 90 -2.92 -19.24 -18.70
CA SER A 90 -3.99 -20.15 -18.27
C SER A 90 -4.68 -20.85 -19.45
N ASP A 91 -4.98 -20.11 -20.53
CA ASP A 91 -5.58 -20.67 -21.75
C ASP A 91 -4.61 -21.66 -22.43
N ASP A 92 -3.32 -21.34 -22.50
CA ASP A 92 -2.28 -22.20 -23.06
C ASP A 92 -2.11 -23.49 -22.23
N ILE A 93 -2.05 -23.37 -20.89
CA ILE A 93 -1.99 -24.53 -19.98
C ILE A 93 -3.23 -25.40 -20.15
N LYS A 94 -4.42 -24.79 -20.25
CA LYS A 94 -5.66 -25.54 -20.45
C LYS A 94 -5.66 -26.31 -21.76
N LYS A 95 -5.13 -25.71 -22.83
CA LYS A 95 -4.95 -26.38 -24.13
C LYS A 95 -3.98 -27.56 -24.02
N GLN A 96 -2.79 -27.35 -23.45
CA GLN A 96 -1.80 -28.42 -23.24
C GLN A 96 -2.37 -29.57 -22.40
N ARG A 97 -3.10 -29.27 -21.33
CA ARG A 97 -3.76 -30.27 -20.48
C ARG A 97 -4.78 -31.09 -21.26
N ASN A 98 -5.55 -30.47 -22.15
CA ASN A 98 -6.54 -31.18 -22.97
C ASN A 98 -5.84 -32.10 -23.99
N GLU A 99 -4.76 -31.64 -24.61
CA GLU A 99 -3.94 -32.44 -25.53
C GLU A 99 -3.33 -33.65 -24.81
N ALA A 100 -2.68 -33.44 -23.66
CA ALA A 100 -2.12 -34.52 -22.83
C ALA A 100 -3.18 -35.50 -22.34
N SER A 101 -4.37 -35.02 -21.96
CA SER A 101 -5.48 -35.89 -21.54
C SER A 101 -5.96 -36.78 -22.67
N LYS A 102 -5.97 -36.27 -23.91
CA LYS A 102 -6.33 -37.04 -25.09
C LYS A 102 -5.27 -38.10 -25.38
N GLU A 103 -3.99 -37.73 -25.36
CA GLU A 103 -2.87 -38.68 -25.57
C GLU A 103 -2.87 -39.81 -24.52
N LEU A 104 -3.12 -39.48 -23.25
CA LEU A 104 -3.26 -40.46 -22.17
C LEU A 104 -4.42 -41.43 -22.42
N LYS A 105 -5.56 -40.93 -22.89
CA LYS A 105 -6.71 -41.77 -23.24
C LYS A 105 -6.36 -42.73 -24.39
N ASP A 106 -5.78 -42.20 -25.46
CA ASP A 106 -5.40 -42.97 -26.63
C ASP A 106 -4.35 -44.06 -26.28
N LEU A 107 -3.39 -43.76 -25.39
CA LEU A 107 -2.39 -44.72 -24.92
C LEU A 107 -3.02 -45.80 -24.02
N LYS A 108 -3.94 -45.42 -23.14
CA LYS A 108 -4.66 -46.36 -22.27
C LYS A 108 -5.49 -47.35 -23.10
N GLU A 109 -6.24 -46.86 -24.10
CA GLU A 109 -7.00 -47.72 -25.02
C GLU A 109 -6.09 -48.71 -25.78
N LYS A 110 -4.89 -48.26 -26.20
CA LYS A 110 -3.89 -49.15 -26.83
C LYS A 110 -3.35 -50.21 -25.87
N MET A 111 -3.03 -49.84 -24.63
CA MET A 111 -2.56 -50.81 -23.64
C MET A 111 -3.64 -51.84 -23.30
N GLU A 112 -4.89 -51.41 -23.13
CA GLU A 112 -6.01 -52.31 -22.87
C GLU A 112 -6.23 -53.28 -24.04
N ALA A 113 -6.14 -52.80 -25.28
CA ALA A 113 -6.23 -53.64 -26.48
C ALA A 113 -5.07 -54.65 -26.59
N GLU A 114 -3.84 -54.26 -26.25
CA GLU A 114 -2.70 -55.19 -26.21
C GLU A 114 -2.84 -56.21 -25.07
N GLN A 115 -3.30 -55.79 -23.91
CA GLN A 115 -3.56 -56.67 -22.77
C GLN A 115 -4.71 -57.67 -23.05
N GLU A 116 -5.76 -57.25 -23.76
CA GLU A 116 -6.83 -58.14 -24.21
C GLU A 116 -6.31 -59.17 -25.24
N LYS A 117 -5.43 -58.77 -26.17
CA LYS A 117 -4.77 -59.72 -27.09
C LYS A 117 -3.90 -60.71 -26.33
N GLU A 118 -3.10 -60.24 -25.37
CA GLU A 118 -2.19 -61.07 -24.59
C GLU A 118 -2.97 -62.06 -23.73
N THR A 119 -4.03 -61.62 -23.05
CA THR A 119 -4.92 -62.49 -22.27
C THR A 119 -5.65 -63.51 -23.15
N ARG A 120 -6.06 -63.15 -24.38
CA ARG A 120 -6.59 -64.13 -25.36
C ARG A 120 -5.55 -65.18 -25.73
N ILE A 121 -4.32 -64.77 -26.04
CA ILE A 121 -3.22 -65.71 -26.36
C ILE A 121 -2.91 -66.60 -25.15
N GLN A 122 -2.87 -66.04 -23.95
CA GLN A 122 -2.69 -66.80 -22.71
C GLN A 122 -3.85 -67.77 -22.44
N GLN A 123 -5.12 -67.40 -22.72
CA GLN A 123 -6.26 -68.32 -22.64
C GLN A 123 -6.14 -69.49 -23.63
N PHE A 124 -5.68 -69.22 -24.86
CA PHE A 124 -5.36 -70.29 -25.82
C PHE A 124 -4.19 -71.18 -25.38
N HIS A 125 -3.27 -70.66 -24.56
CA HIS A 125 -2.17 -71.43 -23.96
C HIS A 125 -2.54 -72.09 -22.61
N ALA A 126 -3.64 -71.66 -21.97
CA ALA A 126 -4.12 -72.13 -20.66
C ALA A 126 -5.09 -73.33 -20.74
N ASP A 127 -5.56 -73.73 -21.92
CA ASP A 127 -6.18 -75.05 -22.15
C ASP A 127 -5.22 -76.23 -21.83
N GLY A 128 -4.01 -75.94 -21.35
CA GLY A 128 -3.07 -76.89 -20.77
C GLY A 128 -2.96 -76.93 -19.24
N HIS A 129 -3.20 -75.86 -18.46
CA HIS A 129 -2.82 -75.86 -17.04
C HIS A 129 -3.68 -74.97 -16.12
N ASN A 130 -4.41 -75.63 -15.21
CA ASN A 130 -4.99 -75.06 -13.98
C ASN A 130 -3.90 -74.54 -13.04
N HIS A 131 -3.95 -73.29 -12.55
CA HIS A 131 -3.72 -72.96 -11.12
C HIS A 131 -3.78 -71.44 -10.77
N SER A 132 -4.69 -71.13 -9.84
CA SER A 132 -4.62 -70.22 -8.67
C SER A 132 -3.94 -68.84 -8.72
N HIS A 133 -4.77 -67.80 -8.54
CA HIS A 133 -4.79 -66.85 -7.39
C HIS A 133 -3.49 -66.11 -6.99
N ASP A 134 -3.38 -64.82 -7.31
CA ASP A 134 -2.52 -63.81 -6.63
C ASP A 134 -2.78 -62.42 -7.23
N SER A 135 -2.81 -61.24 -6.61
CA SER A 135 -2.76 -60.77 -5.22
C SER A 135 -3.33 -59.33 -5.25
N ALA A 136 -4.25 -58.98 -4.34
CA ALA A 136 -4.70 -57.61 -4.13
C ALA A 136 -3.75 -56.96 -3.11
N ILE A 137 -2.91 -56.03 -3.58
CA ILE A 137 -2.09 -55.17 -2.71
C ILE A 137 -2.84 -53.84 -2.63
N ASP A 138 -3.71 -53.72 -1.64
CA ASP A 138 -4.31 -52.46 -1.22
C ASP A 138 -3.25 -51.75 -0.36
N ALA A 139 -2.66 -50.69 -0.91
CA ALA A 139 -1.75 -49.82 -0.19
C ALA A 139 -2.61 -48.86 0.63
N ASP A 140 -2.66 -49.13 1.92
CA ASP A 140 -3.24 -48.34 3.00
C ASP A 140 -2.76 -46.87 2.93
N LEU A 141 -3.55 -46.06 2.22
CA LEU A 141 -3.50 -44.60 2.25
C LEU A 141 -3.80 -44.14 3.70
N GLN A 142 -2.74 -43.78 4.42
CA GLN A 142 -2.86 -43.13 5.72
C GLN A 142 -3.52 -41.76 5.51
N GLU A 143 -4.83 -41.71 5.72
CA GLU A 143 -5.67 -40.53 5.56
C GLU A 143 -5.34 -39.55 6.70
N TRP A 144 -4.65 -38.45 6.38
CA TRP A 144 -4.40 -37.38 7.33
C TRP A 144 -5.72 -36.64 7.61
N GLU A 145 -6.17 -36.65 8.86
CA GLU A 145 -7.38 -35.91 9.27
C GLU A 145 -7.07 -34.41 9.31
N THR A 146 -7.67 -33.64 8.40
CA THR A 146 -7.54 -32.18 8.37
C THR A 146 -8.75 -31.53 9.04
N GLU A 147 -8.51 -30.65 10.02
CA GLU A 147 -9.54 -29.82 10.65
C GLU A 147 -9.44 -28.37 10.15
N ILE A 148 -10.60 -27.73 9.92
CA ILE A 148 -10.67 -26.29 9.59
C ILE A 148 -10.92 -25.52 10.89
N LEU A 149 -10.03 -24.59 11.22
CA LEU A 149 -10.13 -23.74 12.41
C LEU A 149 -10.46 -22.29 12.02
N ASP A 150 -11.60 -21.79 12.49
CA ASP A 150 -11.99 -20.39 12.32
C ASP A 150 -11.40 -19.51 13.44
N ILE A 151 -10.52 -18.58 13.06
CA ILE A 151 -9.92 -17.62 13.98
C ILE A 151 -10.48 -16.23 13.69
N ASP A 152 -11.34 -15.73 14.57
CA ASP A 152 -11.85 -14.36 14.50
C ASP A 152 -10.74 -13.34 14.76
N LEU A 153 -10.53 -12.45 13.78
CA LEU A 153 -9.50 -11.41 13.79
C LEU A 153 -10.07 -10.00 14.04
N SER A 154 -11.38 -9.86 14.24
CA SER A 154 -12.06 -8.56 14.32
C SER A 154 -11.65 -7.70 15.53
N GLY A 155 -10.99 -8.28 16.53
CA GLY A 155 -10.51 -7.60 17.73
C GLY A 155 -9.06 -7.14 17.71
N LEU A 156 -8.31 -7.38 16.62
CA LEU A 156 -6.90 -7.00 16.53
C LEU A 156 -6.76 -5.59 15.93
N ALA A 157 -5.95 -4.74 16.57
CA ALA A 157 -5.53 -3.49 15.94
C ALA A 157 -4.65 -3.79 14.72
N SER A 158 -4.55 -2.86 13.77
CA SER A 158 -3.80 -3.06 12.50
C SER A 158 -2.32 -3.45 12.68
N ASP A 159 -1.76 -3.24 13.87
CA ASP A 159 -0.36 -3.53 14.22
C ASP A 159 -0.21 -4.67 15.25
N ASP A 160 -1.31 -5.32 15.67
CA ASP A 160 -1.26 -6.42 16.63
C ASP A 160 -0.96 -7.76 15.95
N ASN A 161 0.05 -8.46 16.46
CA ASN A 161 0.44 -9.78 15.96
C ASN A 161 -0.57 -10.86 16.40
N LEU A 162 -0.79 -11.85 15.53
CA LEU A 162 -1.64 -13.03 15.80
C LEU A 162 -1.17 -13.88 16.99
N GLY A 163 0.06 -13.64 17.46
CA GLY A 163 0.63 -14.26 18.64
C GLY A 163 1.19 -15.65 18.42
N PHE A 164 1.41 -16.10 17.18
CA PHE A 164 2.15 -17.34 16.89
C PHE A 164 3.26 -17.10 15.87
N ILE A 165 4.26 -17.98 15.86
CA ILE A 165 5.41 -17.91 14.94
C ILE A 165 5.33 -19.07 13.96
N LEU A 166 5.49 -18.76 12.68
CA LEU A 166 5.58 -19.74 11.61
C LEU A 166 7.05 -20.02 11.25
N VAL A 167 7.35 -21.29 11.00
CA VAL A 167 8.64 -21.78 10.50
C VAL A 167 8.41 -22.79 9.39
N GLY A 168 9.44 -23.12 8.62
CA GLY A 168 9.29 -24.02 7.48
C GLY A 168 8.88 -23.28 6.20
N GLY A 169 8.36 -24.04 5.25
CA GLY A 169 8.07 -23.59 3.91
C GLY A 169 9.15 -23.96 2.91
N ARG A 170 8.87 -23.67 1.64
CA ARG A 170 9.70 -24.10 0.51
C ARG A 170 11.14 -23.54 0.56
N ASP A 171 11.28 -22.31 1.03
CA ASP A 171 12.54 -21.57 0.98
C ASP A 171 13.40 -21.74 2.25
N ASP A 172 12.79 -22.08 3.38
CA ASP A 172 13.46 -22.39 4.65
C ASP A 172 12.82 -23.61 5.34
N PRO A 173 13.06 -24.84 4.84
CA PRO A 173 12.43 -26.05 5.35
C PRO A 173 12.79 -26.36 6.82
N GLN A 174 11.78 -26.63 7.65
CA GLN A 174 11.98 -27.05 9.05
C GLN A 174 12.51 -28.49 9.14
N TYR A 175 12.11 -29.35 8.18
CA TYR A 175 12.57 -30.73 8.06
C TYR A 175 13.11 -30.99 6.64
N PRO A 176 14.11 -31.89 6.47
CA PRO A 176 14.66 -32.19 5.15
C PRO A 176 13.60 -32.76 4.21
N ASN A 177 13.53 -32.23 2.98
CA ASN A 177 12.56 -32.60 1.93
C ASN A 177 11.09 -32.35 2.29
N ASP A 178 10.82 -31.42 3.21
CA ASP A 178 9.48 -31.07 3.63
C ASP A 178 9.21 -29.58 3.43
N SER A 179 8.24 -29.26 2.58
CA SER A 179 7.81 -27.90 2.29
C SER A 179 6.66 -27.42 3.19
N GLY A 180 6.33 -28.17 4.24
CA GLY A 180 5.31 -27.82 5.22
C GLY A 180 5.63 -26.56 6.00
N ILE A 181 4.57 -25.84 6.38
CA ILE A 181 4.65 -24.66 7.26
C ILE A 181 4.16 -25.10 8.64
N TYR A 182 4.93 -24.77 9.67
CA TYR A 182 4.71 -25.20 11.04
C TYR A 182 4.57 -24.02 11.98
N VAL A 183 3.77 -24.18 13.03
CA VAL A 183 3.73 -23.23 14.15
C VAL A 183 4.80 -23.63 15.16
N SER A 184 5.82 -22.80 15.36
CA SER A 184 6.93 -23.10 16.28
C SER A 184 6.64 -22.69 17.73
N SER A 185 5.79 -21.69 17.93
CA SER A 185 5.42 -21.19 19.26
C SER A 185 4.13 -20.39 19.23
N ILE A 186 3.38 -20.44 20.33
CA ILE A 186 2.18 -19.63 20.57
C ILE A 186 2.41 -18.77 21.83
N SER A 187 2.07 -17.49 21.73
CA SER A 187 2.22 -16.49 22.78
C SER A 187 1.08 -16.62 23.78
N LYS A 188 1.42 -16.61 25.07
CA LYS A 188 0.45 -16.65 26.16
C LYS A 188 -0.42 -15.39 26.17
N GLY A 189 -1.73 -15.55 26.28
CA GLY A 189 -2.74 -14.51 26.21
C GLY A 189 -3.12 -14.05 24.80
N SER A 190 -2.61 -14.71 23.75
CA SER A 190 -2.92 -14.35 22.36
C SER A 190 -4.23 -14.95 21.87
N VAL A 191 -4.73 -14.43 20.74
CA VAL A 191 -5.94 -14.93 20.06
C VAL A 191 -5.80 -16.39 19.59
N ALA A 192 -4.57 -16.84 19.36
CA ALA A 192 -4.26 -18.21 18.96
C ALA A 192 -4.07 -19.19 20.13
N GLU A 193 -3.96 -18.70 21.37
CA GLU A 193 -3.78 -19.56 22.54
C GLU A 193 -5.01 -20.49 22.73
N GLY A 194 -4.75 -21.79 22.80
CA GLY A 194 -5.79 -22.82 22.96
C GLY A 194 -6.58 -23.17 21.70
N LYS A 195 -6.34 -22.47 20.58
CA LYS A 195 -6.96 -22.76 19.27
C LYS A 195 -6.09 -23.62 18.36
N LEU A 196 -4.79 -23.36 18.36
CA LEU A 196 -3.79 -24.16 17.66
C LEU A 196 -3.19 -25.14 18.67
N LYS A 197 -3.19 -26.44 18.36
CA LYS A 197 -2.65 -27.52 19.20
C LYS A 197 -1.25 -27.91 18.75
#